data_AF-A0A2E3W5H9-F1
#
_entry.id   AF-A0A2E3W5H9-F1
#
_cell.length_a   1.000
_cell.length_b   1.000
_cell.length_c   1.000
_cell.angle_alpha   90.00
_cell.angle_beta   90.00
_cell.angle_gamma   90.00
#
_symmetry.space_group_name_H-M   'P 1'
#
loop_
_entity.id
_entity.type
_entity.pdbx_description
1 polymer ?
#
loop_
_entity_poly.entity_id
_entity_poly.type
_entity_poly.pdbx_seq_one_letter_code
_entity_poly.pdbx_strand_id
1 'polypeptide(L)'
;MKRLIYILIFISLLSCTVAKRDKNRLVSSHENLLKFNMSLIHTLSSNPTSEDIHPSKLPYCVKYKLGTKELIYLSTNHTSDVQSKTHKAIDFILKEFKPSEVIVEIPPFQENPSDSMLKRCDLEEKCVEGLYAYKKSKILGIDVTGGEPQHIEVLKNSLELGISEREMMFFYTYRGVASWRQGDADRAYDPDNPRKEIESYIKNNKKRLGLLNIKFDYNDFVSIYENNMNAVFNYKNSRYYDIAPYKDGHYIQKLSVIVDKTREETILEKTEELINRSSKVFIIYGSGHFLKHRPVLKEAFKYENVISL
;
A
#
# COMPACT_ATOMS: atom_id res chain seq x y z
N MET A 1 -33.34 -62.93 -21.70
CA MET A 1 -32.08 -62.82 -22.45
C MET A 1 -32.21 -61.76 -23.53
N LYS A 2 -31.38 -60.71 -23.43
CA LYS A 2 -30.71 -59.95 -24.51
C LYS A 2 -31.53 -59.43 -25.72
N ARG A 3 -31.53 -58.09 -25.83
CA ARG A 3 -31.34 -57.18 -27.01
C ARG A 3 -32.47 -56.16 -27.09
N LEU A 4 -32.32 -54.89 -26.67
CA LEU A 4 -31.34 -53.85 -27.06
C LEU A 4 -31.38 -53.59 -28.57
N ILE A 5 -31.80 -52.38 -28.99
CA ILE A 5 -31.18 -51.49 -30.01
C ILE A 5 -32.23 -50.66 -30.80
N TYR A 6 -32.20 -49.35 -30.53
CA TYR A 6 -32.45 -48.19 -31.39
C TYR A 6 -33.89 -47.87 -31.82
N ILE A 7 -34.39 -46.72 -31.35
CA ILE A 7 -34.77 -45.56 -32.18
C ILE A 7 -34.84 -44.36 -31.22
N LEU A 8 -33.79 -43.54 -31.23
CA LEU A 8 -33.68 -42.28 -30.49
C LEU A 8 -33.04 -41.27 -31.45
N ILE A 9 -33.76 -40.91 -32.52
CA ILE A 9 -33.41 -39.80 -33.43
C ILE A 9 -34.72 -39.17 -33.90
N PHE A 10 -35.38 -38.46 -32.99
CA PHE A 10 -36.38 -37.46 -33.31
C PHE A 10 -36.10 -36.32 -32.32
N ILE A 11 -36.07 -35.07 -32.79
CA ILE A 11 -35.63 -33.82 -32.12
C ILE A 11 -34.18 -33.43 -32.47
N SER A 12 -33.96 -33.04 -33.73
CA SER A 12 -32.80 -32.25 -34.15
C SER A 12 -33.09 -31.36 -35.36
N LEU A 13 -34.24 -30.67 -35.41
CA LEU A 13 -34.56 -29.75 -36.51
C LEU A 13 -35.35 -28.49 -36.09
N LEU A 14 -34.96 -27.83 -35.00
CA LEU A 14 -35.42 -26.46 -34.69
C LEU A 14 -34.42 -25.77 -33.76
N SER A 15 -33.28 -25.32 -34.29
CA SER A 15 -32.41 -24.26 -33.71
C SER A 15 -31.25 -23.95 -34.67
N CYS A 16 -31.54 -23.41 -35.84
CA CYS A 16 -30.50 -22.92 -36.77
C CYS A 16 -30.97 -21.63 -37.46
N THR A 17 -31.30 -20.59 -36.69
CA THR A 17 -31.58 -19.27 -37.28
C THR A 17 -31.30 -18.06 -36.38
N VAL A 18 -30.43 -18.17 -35.36
CA VAL A 18 -29.89 -16.99 -34.64
C VAL A 18 -28.43 -17.24 -34.20
N ALA A 19 -27.52 -17.42 -35.14
CA ALA A 19 -26.07 -17.49 -34.84
C ALA A 19 -25.21 -16.97 -36.02
N LYS A 20 -25.59 -15.83 -36.58
CA LYS A 20 -24.75 -15.02 -37.49
C LYS A 20 -24.88 -13.53 -37.16
N ARG A 21 -24.73 -13.20 -35.87
CA ARG A 21 -24.46 -11.83 -35.41
C ARG A 21 -23.14 -11.84 -34.65
N ASP A 22 -22.21 -11.04 -35.14
CA ASP A 22 -21.00 -10.56 -34.48
C ASP A 22 -19.86 -11.54 -34.14
N LYS A 23 -19.36 -12.29 -35.13
CA LYS A 23 -17.94 -12.73 -35.11
C LYS A 23 -16.95 -11.66 -35.61
N ASN A 24 -17.44 -10.55 -36.15
CA ASN A 24 -16.63 -9.42 -36.63
C ASN A 24 -16.64 -8.20 -35.69
N ARG A 25 -17.10 -8.33 -34.44
CA ARG A 25 -16.95 -7.30 -33.41
C ARG A 25 -15.80 -7.60 -32.44
N LEU A 26 -14.75 -8.24 -32.95
CA LEU A 26 -13.39 -8.21 -32.40
C LEU A 26 -12.61 -7.05 -33.05
N VAL A 27 -13.29 -5.91 -33.24
CA VAL A 27 -12.66 -4.65 -33.63
C VAL A 27 -12.04 -4.06 -32.38
N SER A 28 -10.74 -4.33 -32.22
CA SER A 28 -9.75 -3.36 -31.77
C SER A 28 -10.11 -2.45 -30.59
N SER A 29 -10.75 -2.95 -29.53
CA SER A 29 -10.68 -2.28 -28.23
C SER A 29 -9.32 -2.60 -27.61
N HIS A 30 -8.25 -2.12 -28.23
CA HIS A 30 -7.14 -1.63 -27.42
C HIS A 30 -7.71 -0.43 -26.66
N GLU A 31 -8.55 -0.68 -25.65
CA GLU A 31 -8.69 0.28 -24.57
C GLU A 31 -7.26 0.53 -24.12
N ASN A 32 -6.78 1.74 -24.36
CA ASN A 32 -5.41 2.12 -24.07
C ASN A 32 -5.14 1.72 -22.62
N LEU A 33 -4.29 0.69 -22.43
CA LEU A 33 -3.84 0.31 -21.10
C LEU A 33 -3.26 1.56 -20.47
N LEU A 34 -3.75 1.87 -19.27
CA LEU A 34 -3.18 2.94 -18.47
C LEU A 34 -1.75 2.54 -18.15
N LYS A 35 -0.83 3.46 -18.43
CA LYS A 35 0.57 3.33 -18.07
C LYS A 35 0.96 4.50 -17.19
N PHE A 36 1.37 4.20 -15.97
CA PHE A 36 1.82 5.12 -14.97
C PHE A 36 3.27 5.48 -15.22
N ASN A 37 3.56 6.77 -15.13
CA ASN A 37 4.91 7.28 -15.17
C ASN A 37 5.49 7.32 -13.76
N MET A 38 6.15 6.23 -13.35
CA MET A 38 6.71 6.12 -11.99
C MET A 38 7.78 7.18 -11.70
N SER A 39 8.36 7.81 -12.72
CA SER A 39 9.31 8.92 -12.52
C SER A 39 8.66 10.17 -11.89
N LEU A 40 7.33 10.27 -11.93
CA LEU A 40 6.58 11.35 -11.28
C LEU A 40 6.26 11.08 -9.80
N ILE A 41 6.66 9.93 -9.25
CA ILE A 41 6.48 9.68 -7.81
C ILE A 41 7.19 10.78 -7.04
N HIS A 42 6.41 11.50 -6.26
CA HIS A 42 6.94 12.65 -5.53
C HIS A 42 7.90 12.18 -4.43
N THR A 43 9.10 12.72 -4.43
CA THR A 43 10.09 12.49 -3.37
C THR A 43 10.15 13.74 -2.50
N LEU A 44 10.03 13.57 -1.18
CA LEU A 44 10.03 14.70 -0.26
C LEU A 44 11.38 15.42 -0.27
N SER A 45 11.31 16.75 -0.36
CA SER A 45 12.43 17.64 -0.05
C SER A 45 12.47 17.89 1.46
N SER A 46 13.66 18.13 2.02
CA SER A 46 13.79 18.59 3.42
C SER A 46 13.12 19.95 3.65
N ASN A 47 12.94 20.73 2.56
CA ASN A 47 12.13 21.94 2.52
C ASN A 47 10.84 21.65 1.73
N PRO A 48 9.71 21.36 2.40
CA PRO A 48 8.45 21.07 1.73
C PRO A 48 7.94 22.32 0.99
N THR A 49 7.56 22.14 -0.26
CA THR A 49 6.89 23.13 -1.12
C THR A 49 5.39 23.19 -0.81
N SER A 50 4.65 24.11 -1.44
CA SER A 50 3.19 24.13 -1.35
C SER A 50 2.52 22.87 -1.90
N GLU A 51 3.19 22.13 -2.77
CA GLU A 51 2.71 20.84 -3.30
C GLU A 51 2.95 19.69 -2.32
N ASP A 52 3.91 19.84 -1.40
CA ASP A 52 4.14 18.95 -0.25
C ASP A 52 3.13 19.20 0.88
N ILE A 53 2.29 20.23 0.78
CA ILE A 53 1.31 20.55 1.82
C ILE A 53 0.16 19.54 1.75
N HIS A 54 0.10 18.78 2.82
CA HIS A 54 -0.98 17.90 3.18
C HIS A 54 -2.36 18.53 2.90
N PRO A 55 -3.34 17.79 2.35
CA PRO A 55 -4.70 18.31 2.26
C PRO A 55 -5.13 18.81 3.64
N SER A 56 -5.51 20.09 3.72
CA SER A 56 -5.74 20.80 4.99
C SER A 56 -6.91 20.24 5.79
N LYS A 57 -7.70 19.33 5.19
CA LYS A 57 -8.83 18.64 5.80
C LYS A 57 -8.81 17.18 5.36
N LEU A 58 -8.65 16.28 6.35
CA LEU A 58 -8.78 14.84 6.18
C LEU A 58 -10.11 14.35 6.76
N PRO A 59 -10.70 13.26 6.24
CA PRO A 59 -10.26 12.54 5.04
C PRO A 59 -10.41 13.40 3.77
N TYR A 60 -9.57 13.13 2.78
CA TYR A 60 -9.57 13.85 1.50
C TYR A 60 -9.85 12.86 0.37
N CYS A 61 -10.81 13.17 -0.50
CA CYS A 61 -11.30 12.24 -1.51
C CYS A 61 -11.18 12.85 -2.91
N VAL A 62 -10.58 12.09 -3.82
CA VAL A 62 -10.37 12.51 -5.20
C VAL A 62 -10.85 11.43 -6.15
N LYS A 63 -11.62 11.86 -7.16
CA LYS A 63 -12.04 11.03 -8.28
C LYS A 63 -11.18 11.33 -9.51
N TYR A 64 -10.64 10.27 -10.08
CA TYR A 64 -9.93 10.27 -11.36
C TYR A 64 -10.76 9.52 -12.41
N LYS A 65 -10.70 9.96 -13.67
CA LYS A 65 -11.46 9.33 -14.76
C LYS A 65 -10.75 9.41 -16.11
N LEU A 66 -10.64 8.27 -16.80
CA LEU A 66 -10.17 8.16 -18.17
C LEU A 66 -11.08 7.19 -18.95
N GLY A 67 -11.91 7.73 -19.84
CA GLY A 67 -12.87 6.93 -20.58
C GLY A 67 -13.85 6.19 -19.63
N THR A 68 -13.84 4.87 -19.70
CA THR A 68 -14.65 3.95 -18.86
C THR A 68 -14.00 3.63 -17.52
N LYS A 69 -12.73 3.99 -17.33
CA LYS A 69 -11.97 3.74 -16.10
C LYS A 69 -12.18 4.88 -15.11
N GLU A 70 -12.60 4.54 -13.90
CA GLU A 70 -12.76 5.47 -12.79
C GLU A 70 -12.01 4.96 -11.56
N LEU A 71 -11.38 5.89 -10.84
CA LEU A 71 -10.70 5.62 -9.59
C LEU A 71 -11.13 6.63 -8.54
N ILE A 72 -11.45 6.17 -7.34
CA ILE A 72 -11.58 7.03 -6.17
C ILE A 72 -10.41 6.74 -5.24
N TYR A 73 -9.70 7.80 -4.83
CA TYR A 73 -8.65 7.73 -3.82
C TYR A 73 -9.14 8.44 -2.55
N LEU A 74 -9.26 7.70 -1.46
CA LEU A 74 -9.53 8.23 -0.13
C LEU A 74 -8.24 8.28 0.67
N SER A 75 -7.75 9.50 0.87
CA SER A 75 -6.63 9.83 1.75
C SER A 75 -7.12 9.96 3.20
N THR A 76 -6.55 9.16 4.09
CA THR A 76 -6.98 9.04 5.50
C THR A 76 -5.98 9.68 6.47
N ASN A 77 -6.43 9.93 7.71
CA ASN A 77 -5.58 10.38 8.83
C ASN A 77 -5.18 9.24 9.79
N HIS A 78 -5.35 7.98 9.40
CA HIS A 78 -5.23 6.81 10.28
C HIS A 78 -6.03 6.93 11.58
N THR A 79 -7.18 6.26 11.62
CA THR A 79 -8.04 6.27 12.80
C THR A 79 -8.66 4.90 13.00
N SER A 80 -8.78 4.50 14.26
CA SER A 80 -9.56 3.31 14.60
C SER A 80 -11.01 3.62 14.96
N ASP A 81 -11.38 4.90 15.14
CA ASP A 81 -12.75 5.28 15.49
C ASP A 81 -13.70 5.07 14.31
N VAL A 82 -14.60 4.09 14.43
CA VAL A 82 -15.57 3.73 13.39
C VAL A 82 -16.63 4.81 13.15
N GLN A 83 -16.77 5.78 14.06
CA GLN A 83 -17.67 6.94 13.90
C GLN A 83 -17.00 8.14 13.23
N SER A 84 -15.70 8.05 12.95
CA SER A 84 -14.91 9.09 12.31
C SER A 84 -15.39 9.41 10.89
N LYS A 85 -15.02 10.59 10.39
CA LYS A 85 -15.29 11.01 9.01
C LYS A 85 -14.71 10.05 7.98
N THR A 86 -13.55 9.45 8.26
CA THR A 86 -12.90 8.45 7.38
C THR A 86 -13.80 7.23 7.17
N HIS A 87 -14.35 6.67 8.24
CA HIS A 87 -15.19 5.48 8.16
C HIS A 87 -16.52 5.76 7.46
N LYS A 88 -17.13 6.92 7.73
CA LYS A 88 -18.32 7.39 7.03
C LYS A 88 -18.07 7.57 5.53
N ALA A 89 -16.89 8.08 5.16
CA ALA A 89 -16.50 8.22 3.76
C ALA A 89 -16.33 6.85 3.08
N ILE A 90 -15.75 5.87 3.77
CA ILE A 90 -15.65 4.48 3.25
C ILE A 90 -17.04 3.93 2.96
N ASP A 91 -17.97 3.99 3.93
CA ASP A 91 -19.35 3.51 3.74
C ASP A 91 -20.04 4.21 2.57
N PHE A 92 -19.91 5.54 2.48
CA PHE A 92 -20.49 6.33 1.39
C PHE A 92 -19.93 5.91 0.02
N ILE A 93 -18.60 5.81 -0.12
CA ILE A 93 -17.97 5.47 -1.39
C ILE A 93 -18.33 4.04 -1.82
N LEU A 94 -18.27 3.06 -0.92
CA LEU A 94 -18.65 1.67 -1.25
C LEU A 94 -20.10 1.58 -1.75
N LYS A 95 -21.01 2.35 -1.14
CA LYS A 95 -22.43 2.37 -1.51
C LYS A 95 -22.70 3.09 -2.84
N GLU A 96 -22.13 4.29 -3.01
CA GLU A 96 -22.49 5.17 -4.13
C GLU A 96 -21.61 4.94 -5.37
N PHE A 97 -20.30 4.76 -5.19
CA PHE A 97 -19.38 4.53 -6.31
C PHE A 97 -19.53 3.11 -6.87
N LYS A 98 -19.80 2.13 -5.99
CA LYS A 98 -19.91 0.69 -6.28
C LYS A 98 -18.66 0.20 -7.04
N PRO A 99 -17.48 0.24 -6.40
CA PRO A 99 -16.26 -0.26 -7.02
C PRO A 99 -16.36 -1.75 -7.30
N SER A 100 -15.67 -2.20 -8.35
CA SER A 100 -15.48 -3.62 -8.60
C SER A 100 -14.28 -4.17 -7.84
N GLU A 101 -13.29 -3.33 -7.57
CA GLU A 101 -12.06 -3.67 -6.84
C GLU A 101 -11.76 -2.61 -5.79
N VAL A 102 -11.27 -3.03 -4.63
CA VAL A 102 -10.84 -2.18 -3.53
C VAL A 102 -9.39 -2.49 -3.14
N ILE A 103 -8.58 -1.45 -2.99
CA ILE A 103 -7.21 -1.51 -2.49
C ILE A 103 -7.16 -0.82 -1.14
N VAL A 104 -6.61 -1.51 -0.14
CA VAL A 104 -6.51 -0.99 1.22
C VAL A 104 -5.08 -1.07 1.75
N GLU A 105 -4.70 -0.07 2.53
CA GLU A 105 -3.56 -0.16 3.42
C GLU A 105 -3.90 -1.05 4.63
N ILE A 106 -3.33 -2.26 4.70
CA ILE A 106 -3.58 -3.19 5.82
C ILE A 106 -2.30 -3.41 6.62
N PRO A 107 -2.23 -2.93 7.87
CA PRO A 107 -1.17 -3.31 8.79
C PRO A 107 -1.49 -4.67 9.46
N PRO A 108 -0.53 -5.62 9.59
CA PRO A 108 0.82 -5.58 9.04
C PRO A 108 0.79 -5.99 7.56
N PHE A 109 1.28 -5.12 6.67
CA PHE A 109 1.43 -5.23 5.21
C PHE A 109 1.19 -6.63 4.61
N GLN A 110 -0.08 -7.01 4.51
CA GLN A 110 -0.53 -8.32 4.05
C GLN A 110 -1.56 -8.13 2.95
N GLU A 111 -1.48 -8.99 1.95
CA GLU A 111 -2.47 -9.04 0.88
C GLU A 111 -3.87 -9.36 1.43
N ASN A 112 -3.94 -10.24 2.43
CA ASN A 112 -5.17 -10.66 3.10
C ASN A 112 -4.96 -10.65 4.62
N PRO A 113 -5.79 -9.94 5.41
CA PRO A 113 -5.71 -9.94 6.86
C PRO A 113 -6.15 -11.31 7.44
N SER A 114 -5.60 -11.69 8.59
CA SER A 114 -6.02 -12.91 9.27
C SER A 114 -7.42 -12.78 9.88
N ASP A 115 -8.12 -13.90 10.07
CA ASP A 115 -9.41 -13.93 10.77
C ASP A 115 -9.35 -13.29 12.15
N SER A 116 -8.24 -13.48 12.87
CA SER A 116 -8.03 -12.86 14.17
C SER A 116 -7.99 -11.33 14.11
N MET A 117 -7.43 -10.75 13.04
CA MET A 117 -7.45 -9.30 12.83
C MET A 117 -8.85 -8.80 12.53
N LEU A 118 -9.60 -9.51 11.67
CA LEU A 118 -10.97 -9.16 11.33
C LEU A 118 -11.91 -9.24 12.54
N LYS A 119 -11.76 -10.27 13.38
CA LYS A 119 -12.53 -10.44 14.62
C LYS A 119 -12.32 -9.30 15.62
N ARG A 120 -11.13 -8.70 15.68
CA ARG A 120 -10.88 -7.55 16.57
C ARG A 120 -11.78 -6.35 16.21
N CYS A 121 -12.08 -6.18 14.92
CA CYS A 121 -13.00 -5.15 14.45
C CYS A 121 -14.49 -5.43 14.77
N ASP A 122 -14.85 -6.66 15.20
CA ASP A 122 -16.22 -6.99 15.66
C ASP A 122 -16.43 -6.73 17.14
N LEU A 123 -15.36 -6.89 17.93
CA LEU A 123 -15.43 -6.88 19.39
C LEU A 123 -15.27 -5.49 19.98
N GLU A 124 -14.62 -4.60 19.24
CA GLU A 124 -14.32 -3.25 19.68
C GLU A 124 -15.01 -2.27 18.74
N GLU A 125 -15.56 -1.15 19.25
CA GLU A 125 -15.93 0.03 18.42
C GLU A 125 -14.69 0.70 17.78
N LYS A 126 -13.60 -0.07 17.62
CA LYS A 126 -12.32 0.33 17.08
C LYS A 126 -11.92 -0.65 15.98
N CYS A 127 -11.78 -0.12 14.77
CA CYS A 127 -11.25 -0.85 13.64
C CYS A 127 -10.40 0.09 12.80
N VAL A 128 -9.16 -0.27 12.50
CA VAL A 128 -8.31 0.53 11.62
C VAL A 128 -8.96 0.59 10.24
N GLU A 129 -8.95 1.77 9.61
CA GLU A 129 -9.80 2.06 8.47
C GLU A 129 -9.60 1.11 7.27
N GLY A 130 -8.37 0.63 7.04
CA GLY A 130 -8.08 -0.36 5.99
C GLY A 130 -8.71 -1.72 6.27
N LEU A 131 -8.69 -2.19 7.52
CA LEU A 131 -9.37 -3.41 7.93
C LEU A 131 -10.89 -3.27 7.86
N TYR A 132 -11.40 -2.10 8.24
CA TYR A 132 -12.81 -1.78 8.15
C TYR A 132 -13.31 -1.86 6.71
N ALA A 133 -12.63 -1.18 5.79
CA ALA A 133 -12.95 -1.21 4.38
C ALA A 133 -12.80 -2.61 3.77
N TYR A 134 -11.76 -3.37 4.15
CA TYR A 134 -11.59 -4.75 3.72
C TYR A 134 -12.82 -5.58 4.08
N LYS A 135 -13.24 -5.54 5.34
CA LYS A 135 -14.38 -6.28 5.84
C LYS A 135 -15.69 -5.89 5.15
N LYS A 136 -15.96 -4.58 5.02
CA LYS A 136 -17.17 -4.07 4.35
C LYS A 136 -17.22 -4.51 2.89
N SER A 137 -16.09 -4.45 2.18
CA SER A 137 -16.00 -4.89 0.80
C SER A 137 -16.34 -6.37 0.65
N LYS A 138 -15.80 -7.24 1.53
CA LYS A 138 -16.17 -8.67 1.55
C LYS A 138 -17.65 -8.91 1.82
N ILE A 139 -18.27 -8.17 2.75
CA ILE A 139 -19.72 -8.27 3.03
C ILE A 139 -20.55 -7.89 1.80
N LEU A 140 -20.10 -6.90 1.03
CA LEU A 140 -20.77 -6.43 -0.18
C LEU A 140 -20.45 -7.27 -1.43
N GLY A 141 -19.62 -8.32 -1.31
CA GLY A 141 -19.19 -9.13 -2.45
C GLY A 141 -18.28 -8.37 -3.43
N ILE A 142 -17.55 -7.37 -2.95
CA ILE A 142 -16.59 -6.59 -3.73
C ILE A 142 -15.19 -7.19 -3.54
N ASP A 143 -14.44 -7.36 -4.63
CA ASP A 143 -13.07 -7.83 -4.56
C ASP A 143 -12.19 -6.79 -3.84
N VAL A 144 -11.36 -7.28 -2.93
CA VAL A 144 -10.55 -6.42 -2.07
C VAL A 144 -9.23 -7.08 -1.74
N THR A 145 -8.16 -6.28 -1.79
CA THR A 145 -6.78 -6.73 -1.56
C THR A 145 -6.00 -5.67 -0.77
N GLY A 146 -5.06 -6.11 0.06
CA GLY A 146 -4.06 -5.25 0.66
C GLY A 146 -3.06 -4.80 -0.39
N GLY A 147 -2.80 -3.50 -0.52
CA GLY A 147 -1.93 -3.00 -1.59
C GLY A 147 -0.48 -2.71 -1.18
N GLU A 148 -0.11 -2.99 0.07
CA GLU A 148 1.25 -2.74 0.57
C GLU A 148 2.21 -3.89 0.21
N PRO A 149 3.43 -3.59 -0.27
CA PRO A 149 4.40 -4.62 -0.65
C PRO A 149 4.91 -5.37 0.57
N GLN A 150 5.32 -6.62 0.33
CA GLN A 150 6.01 -7.38 1.37
C GLN A 150 7.41 -6.82 1.61
N HIS A 151 7.92 -6.92 2.83
CA HIS A 151 9.26 -6.44 3.16
C HIS A 151 10.38 -7.08 2.32
N ILE A 152 10.21 -8.34 1.91
CA ILE A 152 11.17 -9.04 1.03
C ILE A 152 11.16 -8.48 -0.40
N GLU A 153 10.01 -8.02 -0.88
CA GLU A 153 9.88 -7.36 -2.18
C GLU A 153 10.53 -5.99 -2.15
N VAL A 154 10.28 -5.22 -1.09
CA VAL A 154 10.96 -3.95 -0.85
C VAL A 154 12.48 -4.14 -0.77
N LEU A 155 12.95 -5.19 -0.09
CA LEU A 155 14.38 -5.54 -0.08
C LEU A 155 14.90 -5.76 -1.49
N LYS A 156 14.31 -6.69 -2.25
CA LYS A 156 14.78 -7.06 -3.59
C LYS A 156 14.94 -5.83 -4.48
N ASN A 157 13.91 -5.00 -4.55
CA ASN A 157 13.91 -3.80 -5.40
C ASN A 157 14.89 -2.74 -4.87
N SER A 158 15.08 -2.62 -3.54
CA SER A 158 16.08 -1.71 -2.97
C SER A 158 17.52 -2.14 -3.30
N LEU A 159 17.79 -3.46 -3.37
CA LEU A 159 19.11 -3.98 -3.77
C LEU A 159 19.45 -3.63 -5.21
N GLU A 160 18.46 -3.66 -6.11
CA GLU A 160 18.61 -3.25 -7.52
C GLU A 160 18.96 -1.76 -7.67
N LEU A 161 18.61 -0.94 -6.67
CA LEU A 161 18.97 0.48 -6.58
C LEU A 161 20.33 0.72 -5.88
N GLY A 162 21.07 -0.34 -5.56
CA GLY A 162 22.43 -0.26 -5.03
C GLY A 162 22.55 -0.20 -3.51
N ILE A 163 21.45 -0.32 -2.76
CA ILE A 163 21.52 -0.52 -1.30
C ILE A 163 22.04 -1.94 -1.02
N SER A 164 22.93 -2.08 -0.04
CA SER A 164 23.38 -3.39 0.43
C SER A 164 22.44 -4.01 1.47
N GLU A 165 22.47 -5.34 1.61
CA GLU A 165 21.71 -6.04 2.65
C GLU A 165 22.03 -5.53 4.07
N ARG A 166 23.28 -5.10 4.33
CA ARG A 166 23.71 -4.55 5.63
C ARG A 166 23.07 -3.19 5.89
N GLU A 167 22.96 -2.34 4.87
CA GLU A 167 22.26 -1.06 4.97
C GLU A 167 20.76 -1.25 5.19
N MET A 168 20.14 -2.24 4.53
CA MET A 168 18.75 -2.61 4.78
C MET A 168 18.52 -3.09 6.21
N MET A 169 19.41 -3.96 6.72
CA MET A 169 19.36 -4.42 8.10
C MET A 169 19.50 -3.24 9.08
N PHE A 170 20.45 -2.35 8.84
CA PHE A 170 20.62 -1.12 9.62
C PHE A 170 19.36 -0.26 9.60
N PHE A 171 18.83 0.09 8.42
CA PHE A 171 17.67 0.96 8.27
C PHE A 171 16.41 0.40 8.96
N TYR A 172 16.08 -0.87 8.71
CA TYR A 172 14.92 -1.51 9.33
C TYR A 172 15.04 -1.62 10.85
N THR A 173 16.26 -1.80 11.36
CA THR A 173 16.53 -1.84 12.80
C THR A 173 16.41 -0.45 13.40
N TYR A 174 17.02 0.56 12.76
CA TYR A 174 16.95 1.95 13.18
C TYR A 174 15.52 2.47 13.19
N ARG A 175 14.69 2.10 12.20
CA ARG A 175 13.26 2.41 12.16
C ARG A 175 12.51 1.90 13.39
N GLY A 176 12.85 0.70 13.88
CA GLY A 176 12.34 0.17 15.14
C GLY A 176 12.75 1.04 16.34
N VAL A 177 14.02 1.41 16.44
CA VAL A 177 14.53 2.28 17.51
C VAL A 177 13.91 3.68 17.47
N ALA A 178 13.86 4.30 16.30
CA ALA A 178 13.26 5.62 16.08
C ALA A 178 11.76 5.63 16.45
N SER A 179 11.07 4.49 16.34
CA SER A 179 9.67 4.38 16.73
C SER A 179 9.43 4.56 18.25
N TRP A 180 10.46 4.34 19.07
CA TRP A 180 10.39 4.57 20.52
C TRP A 180 10.21 6.04 20.91
N ARG A 181 10.36 6.96 19.96
CA ARG A 181 10.20 8.41 20.15
C ARG A 181 9.19 8.99 19.17
N GLN A 182 8.14 8.23 18.84
CA GLN A 182 7.03 8.73 18.01
C GLN A 182 6.20 9.77 18.77
N GLY A 183 6.20 11.01 18.27
CA GLY A 183 5.28 12.06 18.72
C GLY A 183 5.75 12.79 19.98
N ASP A 184 4.86 12.86 20.97
CA ASP A 184 5.03 13.61 22.21
C ASP A 184 6.20 13.06 23.05
N ALA A 185 7.05 13.94 23.59
CA ALA A 185 8.20 13.56 24.41
C ALA A 185 7.76 12.75 25.64
N ASP A 186 6.55 13.02 26.15
CA ASP A 186 5.96 12.33 27.32
C ASP A 186 5.52 10.90 27.01
N ARG A 187 5.48 10.50 25.72
CA ARG A 187 5.10 9.15 25.26
C ARG A 187 6.28 8.34 24.74
N ALA A 188 7.50 8.82 24.98
CA ALA A 188 8.72 8.10 24.66
C ALA A 188 8.77 6.74 25.39
N TYR A 189 9.04 5.68 24.64
CA TYR A 189 9.27 4.35 25.19
C TYR A 189 10.74 4.17 25.59
N ASP A 190 11.04 4.14 26.89
CA ASP A 190 12.41 3.89 27.38
C ASP A 190 12.55 2.42 27.81
N PRO A 191 13.12 1.53 26.99
CA PRO A 191 13.26 0.12 27.36
C PRO A 191 14.30 -0.07 28.48
N ASP A 192 14.01 -0.98 29.42
CA ASP A 192 14.94 -1.32 30.51
C ASP A 192 16.30 -1.84 29.99
N ASN A 193 16.31 -2.49 28.84
CA ASN A 193 17.52 -2.98 28.18
C ASN A 193 17.49 -2.66 26.67
N PRO A 194 17.91 -1.44 26.27
CA PRO A 194 17.83 -0.99 24.87
C PRO A 194 18.65 -1.86 23.93
N ARG A 195 19.80 -2.38 24.37
CA ARG A 195 20.64 -3.27 23.56
C ARG A 195 19.90 -4.57 23.20
N LYS A 196 19.31 -5.24 24.19
CA LYS A 196 18.58 -6.50 23.99
C LYS A 196 17.37 -6.31 23.07
N GLU A 197 16.69 -5.17 23.18
CA GLU A 197 15.60 -4.81 22.27
C GLU A 197 16.07 -4.60 20.83
N ILE A 198 17.18 -3.88 20.64
CA ILE A 198 17.79 -3.70 19.31
C ILE A 198 18.20 -5.05 18.71
N GLU A 199 18.83 -5.92 19.50
CA GLU A 199 19.17 -7.29 19.08
C GLU A 199 17.92 -8.10 18.69
N SER A 200 16.79 -7.89 19.38
CA SER A 200 15.50 -8.48 19.01
C SER A 200 14.99 -7.94 17.67
N TYR A 201 15.09 -6.63 17.42
CA TYR A 201 14.76 -6.06 16.11
C TYR A 201 15.65 -6.64 15.00
N ILE A 202 16.95 -6.74 15.22
CA ILE A 202 17.88 -7.36 14.26
C ILE A 202 17.44 -8.79 13.94
N LYS A 203 17.17 -9.62 14.95
CA LYS A 203 16.70 -10.99 14.76
C LYS A 203 15.40 -11.06 13.97
N ASN A 204 14.42 -10.23 14.32
CA ASN A 204 13.12 -10.20 13.66
C ASN A 204 13.23 -9.69 12.20
N ASN A 205 14.07 -8.68 11.96
CA ASN A 205 14.32 -8.13 10.65
C ASN A 205 15.05 -9.12 9.73
N LYS A 206 16.01 -9.92 10.23
CA LYS A 206 16.61 -11.02 9.47
C LYS A 206 15.55 -11.98 8.95
N LYS A 207 14.59 -12.39 9.79
CA LYS A 207 13.50 -13.28 9.38
C LYS A 207 12.57 -12.59 8.37
N ARG A 208 12.15 -11.36 8.66
CA ARG A 208 11.20 -10.59 7.86
C ARG A 208 11.72 -10.27 6.46
N LEU A 209 13.01 -10.01 6.33
CA LEU A 209 13.68 -9.67 5.08
C LEU A 209 14.24 -10.91 4.35
N GLY A 210 14.12 -12.11 4.92
CA GLY A 210 14.72 -13.33 4.33
C GLY A 210 16.25 -13.41 4.47
N LEU A 211 16.88 -12.54 5.25
CA LEU A 211 18.33 -12.42 5.44
C LEU A 211 18.83 -13.26 6.62
N LEU A 212 18.48 -14.55 6.68
CA LEU A 212 18.82 -15.40 7.83
C LEU A 212 20.33 -15.64 7.99
N ASN A 213 21.08 -15.63 6.88
CA ASN A 213 22.51 -15.95 6.86
C ASN A 213 23.42 -14.71 6.97
N ILE A 214 22.85 -13.49 7.01
CA ILE A 214 23.66 -12.28 7.10
C ILE A 214 24.36 -12.19 8.46
N LYS A 215 25.67 -11.92 8.41
CA LYS A 215 26.46 -11.50 9.58
C LYS A 215 26.19 -10.02 9.82
N PHE A 216 25.26 -9.77 10.74
CA PHE A 216 24.85 -8.44 11.20
C PHE A 216 24.41 -8.54 12.66
N ASP A 217 25.03 -7.77 13.55
CA ASP A 217 24.73 -7.73 14.98
C ASP A 217 24.60 -6.30 15.53
N TYR A 218 24.51 -6.16 16.86
CA TYR A 218 24.40 -4.86 17.52
C TYR A 218 25.62 -3.96 17.27
N ASN A 219 26.83 -4.52 17.25
CA ASN A 219 28.04 -3.75 17.03
C ASN A 219 28.11 -3.25 15.59
N ASP A 220 27.68 -4.07 14.62
CA ASP A 220 27.51 -3.64 13.23
C ASP A 220 26.53 -2.46 13.13
N PHE A 221 25.39 -2.56 13.80
CA PHE A 221 24.37 -1.50 13.83
C PHE A 221 24.92 -0.18 14.39
N VAL A 222 25.60 -0.23 15.53
CA VAL A 222 26.24 0.95 16.16
C VAL A 222 27.32 1.51 15.24
N SER A 223 28.21 0.67 14.74
CA SER A 223 29.31 1.08 13.86
C SER A 223 28.81 1.78 12.59
N ILE A 224 27.76 1.24 11.94
CA ILE A 224 27.15 1.90 10.77
C ILE A 224 26.55 3.26 11.14
N TYR A 225 25.87 3.36 12.28
CA TYR A 225 25.34 4.64 12.75
C TYR A 225 26.48 5.65 12.94
N GLU A 226 27.48 5.31 13.73
CA GLU A 226 28.54 6.24 14.16
C GLU A 226 29.40 6.70 12.97
N ASN A 227 29.74 5.78 12.06
CA ASN A 227 30.51 6.11 10.87
C ASN A 227 29.76 7.01 9.87
N ASN A 228 28.44 6.83 9.73
CA ASN A 228 27.66 7.59 8.73
C ASN A 228 27.01 8.86 9.28
N MET A 229 26.77 8.92 10.60
CA MET A 229 26.17 10.07 11.27
C MET A 229 27.22 10.97 11.92
N ASN A 230 28.49 10.54 11.98
CA ASN A 230 29.58 11.24 12.65
C ASN A 230 29.22 11.63 14.11
N ALA A 231 28.54 10.71 14.80
CA ALA A 231 28.01 10.91 16.14
C ALA A 231 27.91 9.57 16.89
N VAL A 232 28.20 9.58 18.19
CA VAL A 232 28.04 8.39 19.05
C VAL A 232 26.59 7.96 19.08
N PHE A 233 26.33 6.66 18.92
CA PHE A 233 24.96 6.16 18.94
C PHE A 233 24.34 6.31 20.34
N ASN A 234 23.19 6.99 20.39
CA ASN A 234 22.37 7.08 21.59
C ASN A 234 20.89 6.98 21.21
N TYR A 235 20.23 5.88 21.60
CA TYR A 235 18.82 5.63 21.27
C TYR A 235 17.88 6.73 21.79
N LYS A 236 18.25 7.46 22.85
CA LYS A 236 17.46 8.58 23.37
C LYS A 236 17.42 9.76 22.41
N ASN A 237 18.42 9.86 21.52
CA ASN A 237 18.50 10.90 20.50
C ASN A 237 17.86 10.48 19.18
N SER A 238 17.53 9.20 18.99
CA SER A 238 16.84 8.72 17.78
C SER A 238 15.42 9.28 17.71
N ARG A 239 15.03 9.84 16.57
CA ARG A 239 13.72 10.49 16.37
C ARG A 239 12.99 9.84 15.21
N TYR A 240 11.66 9.84 15.26
CA TYR A 240 10.85 9.39 14.14
C TYR A 240 11.09 10.22 12.85
N TYR A 241 11.52 11.47 12.99
CA TYR A 241 11.89 12.32 11.84
C TYR A 241 13.17 11.86 11.12
N ASP A 242 14.03 11.11 11.79
CA ASP A 242 15.31 10.63 11.23
C ASP A 242 15.09 9.58 10.12
N ILE A 243 13.89 9.01 10.05
CA ILE A 243 13.49 8.06 9.01
C ILE A 243 12.57 8.69 7.95
N ALA A 244 12.38 10.00 7.94
CA ALA A 244 11.65 10.67 6.87
C ALA A 244 12.45 10.62 5.55
N PRO A 245 11.82 10.39 4.39
CA PRO A 245 12.53 10.19 3.13
C PRO A 245 12.95 11.53 2.47
N TYR A 246 13.90 12.24 3.09
CA TYR A 246 14.45 13.47 2.52
C TYR A 246 15.68 13.20 1.66
N LYS A 247 15.58 13.55 0.36
CA LYS A 247 16.67 13.38 -0.62
C LYS A 247 17.98 14.09 -0.23
N ASP A 248 17.85 15.28 0.35
CA ASP A 248 18.98 16.11 0.78
C ASP A 248 19.29 15.94 2.28
N GLY A 249 18.71 14.90 2.89
CA GLY A 249 18.83 14.60 4.31
C GLY A 249 20.14 13.93 4.71
N HIS A 250 20.22 13.51 5.97
CA HIS A 250 21.33 12.69 6.45
C HIS A 250 21.26 11.25 5.92
N TYR A 251 22.27 10.44 6.22
CA TYR A 251 22.41 9.08 5.69
C TYR A 251 21.16 8.20 5.83
N ILE A 252 20.57 8.13 7.03
CA ILE A 252 19.35 7.34 7.29
C ILE A 252 18.17 7.84 6.46
N GLN A 253 18.02 9.16 6.27
CA GLN A 253 16.96 9.74 5.44
C GLN A 253 17.16 9.40 3.97
N LYS A 254 18.41 9.37 3.48
CA LYS A 254 18.74 8.92 2.12
C LYS A 254 18.43 7.43 1.90
N LEU A 255 18.71 6.57 2.89
CA LEU A 255 18.24 5.17 2.84
C LEU A 255 16.71 5.10 2.82
N SER A 256 16.04 5.94 3.61
CA SER A 256 14.59 6.04 3.62
C SER A 256 14.03 6.43 2.26
N VAL A 257 14.64 7.37 1.53
CA VAL A 257 14.22 7.75 0.16
C VAL A 257 14.15 6.55 -0.77
N ILE A 258 15.17 5.70 -0.76
CA ILE A 258 15.23 4.54 -1.66
C ILE A 258 14.17 3.52 -1.25
N VAL A 259 14.08 3.18 0.05
CA VAL A 259 13.09 2.22 0.55
C VAL A 259 11.65 2.72 0.32
N ASP A 260 11.43 4.01 0.52
CA ASP A 260 10.15 4.67 0.31
C ASP A 260 9.78 4.67 -1.17
N LYS A 261 10.69 5.09 -2.05
CA LYS A 261 10.49 5.05 -3.51
C LYS A 261 10.09 3.67 -3.98
N THR A 262 10.84 2.64 -3.60
CA THR A 262 10.53 1.25 -3.94
C THR A 262 9.13 0.84 -3.46
N ARG A 263 8.76 1.22 -2.23
CA ARG A 263 7.45 0.92 -1.68
C ARG A 263 6.33 1.59 -2.48
N GLU A 264 6.49 2.87 -2.82
CA GLU A 264 5.48 3.61 -3.58
C GLU A 264 5.36 3.12 -5.03
N GLU A 265 6.47 2.76 -5.67
CA GLU A 265 6.49 2.16 -7.01
C GLU A 265 5.65 0.88 -7.03
N THR A 266 5.90 -0.05 -6.10
CA THR A 266 5.14 -1.31 -6.04
C THR A 266 3.65 -1.09 -5.76
N ILE A 267 3.28 -0.13 -4.90
CA ILE A 267 1.87 0.21 -4.66
C ILE A 267 1.21 0.72 -5.96
N LEU A 268 1.91 1.57 -6.71
CA LEU A 268 1.40 2.12 -7.96
C LEU A 268 1.34 1.10 -9.10
N GLU A 269 2.29 0.16 -9.19
CA GLU A 269 2.25 -0.96 -10.13
C GLU A 269 1.01 -1.83 -9.89
N LYS A 270 0.75 -2.19 -8.63
CA LYS A 270 -0.46 -2.94 -8.26
C LYS A 270 -1.73 -2.15 -8.57
N THR A 271 -1.70 -0.84 -8.34
CA THR A 271 -2.81 0.05 -8.67
C THR A 271 -3.07 0.07 -10.18
N GLU A 272 -2.02 0.22 -11.00
CA GLU A 272 -2.08 0.19 -12.46
C GLU A 272 -2.69 -1.14 -12.96
N GLU A 273 -2.21 -2.28 -12.45
CA GLU A 273 -2.73 -3.61 -12.79
C GLU A 273 -4.25 -3.69 -12.53
N LEU A 274 -4.68 -3.25 -11.35
CA LEU A 274 -6.07 -3.29 -10.93
C LEU A 274 -6.97 -2.38 -11.78
N ILE A 275 -6.50 -1.19 -12.13
CA ILE A 275 -7.26 -0.29 -13.01
C ILE A 275 -7.33 -0.85 -14.44
N ASN A 276 -6.25 -1.48 -14.92
CA ASN A 276 -6.25 -2.04 -16.26
C ASN A 276 -7.25 -3.19 -16.41
N ARG A 277 -7.44 -4.01 -15.36
CA ARG A 277 -8.43 -5.11 -15.37
C ARG A 277 -9.85 -4.72 -14.95
N SER A 278 -10.03 -3.58 -14.25
CA SER A 278 -11.33 -3.17 -13.69
C SER A 278 -11.80 -1.80 -14.15
N SER A 279 -13.11 -1.57 -14.23
CA SER A 279 -13.65 -0.26 -14.62
C SER A 279 -13.70 0.74 -13.47
N LYS A 280 -13.82 0.26 -12.22
CA LYS A 280 -13.99 1.11 -11.04
C LYS A 280 -13.15 0.59 -9.88
N VAL A 281 -12.11 1.34 -9.52
CA VAL A 281 -11.20 1.00 -8.42
C VAL A 281 -11.35 1.99 -7.28
N PHE A 282 -11.44 1.50 -6.04
CA PHE A 282 -11.44 2.34 -4.85
C PHE A 282 -10.18 2.09 -4.02
N ILE A 283 -9.43 3.15 -3.74
CA ILE A 283 -8.14 3.12 -3.04
C ILE A 283 -8.27 3.81 -1.70
N ILE A 284 -7.77 3.18 -0.64
CA ILE A 284 -7.76 3.72 0.72
C ILE A 284 -6.36 3.59 1.29
N TYR A 285 -5.68 4.72 1.45
CA TYR A 285 -4.37 4.81 2.06
C TYR A 285 -4.26 6.04 2.95
N GLY A 286 -3.28 6.02 3.84
CA GLY A 286 -2.79 7.20 4.52
C GLY A 286 -2.44 8.31 3.53
N SER A 287 -2.61 9.53 3.98
CA SER A 287 -2.30 10.74 3.23
C SER A 287 -0.86 10.89 2.76
N GLY A 288 0.10 10.29 3.46
CA GLY A 288 1.49 10.24 3.01
C GLY A 288 1.64 9.58 1.63
N HIS A 289 0.88 8.50 1.37
CA HIS A 289 0.85 7.84 0.06
C HIS A 289 0.19 8.72 -0.99
N PHE A 290 -0.96 9.32 -0.64
CA PHE A 290 -1.70 10.16 -1.58
C PHE A 290 -0.85 11.29 -2.16
N LEU A 291 -0.08 11.98 -1.31
CA LEU A 291 0.80 13.08 -1.77
C LEU A 291 1.81 12.60 -2.83
N LYS A 292 2.34 11.38 -2.67
CA LYS A 292 3.34 10.81 -3.58
C LYS A 292 2.74 10.24 -4.86
N HIS A 293 1.54 9.66 -4.76
CA HIS A 293 0.82 9.05 -5.89
C HIS A 293 0.13 10.08 -6.77
N ARG A 294 -0.28 11.23 -6.20
CA ARG A 294 -1.11 12.21 -6.89
C ARG A 294 -0.54 12.69 -8.24
N PRO A 295 0.76 13.02 -8.39
CA PRO A 295 1.29 13.45 -9.69
C PRO A 295 1.16 12.36 -10.76
N VAL A 296 1.47 11.11 -10.41
CA VAL A 296 1.35 9.94 -11.29
C VAL A 296 -0.10 9.74 -11.72
N LEU A 297 -1.04 9.77 -10.77
CA LEU A 297 -2.47 9.59 -11.05
C LEU A 297 -3.05 10.73 -11.89
N LYS A 298 -2.62 11.98 -11.64
CA LYS A 298 -3.03 13.14 -12.45
C LYS A 298 -2.60 13.03 -13.90
N GLU A 299 -1.34 12.67 -14.14
CA GLU A 299 -0.82 12.49 -15.50
C GLU A 299 -1.59 11.38 -16.23
N ALA A 300 -1.79 10.25 -15.55
CA ALA A 300 -2.44 9.08 -16.12
C ALA A 300 -3.91 9.32 -16.50
N PHE A 301 -4.70 9.97 -15.64
CA PHE A 301 -6.14 10.09 -15.85
C PHE A 301 -6.59 11.38 -16.54
N LYS A 302 -5.75 12.43 -16.59
CA LYS A 302 -6.03 13.75 -17.20
C LYS A 302 -7.20 14.56 -16.59
N TYR A 303 -8.08 13.92 -15.81
CA TYR A 303 -9.18 14.55 -15.09
C TYR A 303 -9.13 14.19 -13.60
N GLU A 304 -9.16 15.22 -12.76
CA GLU A 304 -9.20 15.13 -11.29
C GLU A 304 -10.43 15.94 -10.80
N ASN A 305 -11.26 15.34 -9.96
CA ASN A 305 -12.33 16.06 -9.27
C ASN A 305 -12.32 15.73 -7.78
N VAL A 306 -12.29 16.77 -6.93
CA VAL A 306 -12.33 16.63 -5.48
C VAL A 306 -13.77 16.36 -5.05
N ILE A 307 -13.99 15.27 -4.32
CA ILE A 307 -15.31 14.93 -3.77
C ILE A 307 -15.43 15.59 -2.40
N SER A 308 -16.45 16.43 -2.23
CA SER A 308 -16.86 16.90 -0.90
C SER A 308 -17.60 15.75 -0.19
N LEU A 309 -17.02 15.27 0.91
CA LEU A 309 -17.57 14.23 1.79
C LEU A 309 -18.40 14.84 2.93
#